data_AF-A0AAW2YBV8-F1
#
_entry.id   AF-A0AAW2YBV8-F1
#
_cell.length_a   1.000
_cell.length_b   1.000
_cell.length_c   1.000
_cell.angle_alpha   90.00
_cell.angle_beta   90.00
_cell.angle_gamma   90.00
#
_symmetry.space_group_name_H-M   'P 1'
#
loop_
_entity.id
_entity.type
_entity.pdbx_description
1 polymer ?
#
loop_
_entity_poly.entity_id
_entity_poly.type
_entity_poly.pdbx_seq_one_letter_code
_entity_poly.pdbx_strand_id
1 'polypeptide(L)'
;MAPGSYNEDMFKGLDFVVSEAKKHGIYLILSLVNNWEGFGGKKQYMQWARERGQYLNNEDEFFTNSIVKDYYKNHIKAVLNRVNTITGVAYKDDPTIFAWELMNEPRCQSDLSGKPIQDWVAEISAYLKSMDKNHLLEIGMEGFYGESMPEKKQNNPGYEVGTDFIANNRIPQVDFTTIHLYPDQWVSGSNDEAQNEFVEKWIQAHINDSKSILKKPLVVSEFGKSSRSSGYTVEARDRYFGLIFNRVYGCARRRGPCGGALFWQVMAEGMENWSDGYEVVLEQSPTTFSSFLPPIDQFLMVSFAEGLLPEIVSKE
;
A
#
# COMPACT_ATOMS: atom_id res chain seq x y z
N MET A 1 -19.30 4.08 -15.54
CA MET A 1 -18.71 2.87 -14.91
C MET A 1 -19.73 2.29 -13.94
N ALA A 2 -19.76 0.96 -13.74
CA ALA A 2 -20.72 0.32 -12.85
C ALA A 2 -20.09 -0.90 -12.14
N PRO A 3 -20.52 -1.24 -10.93
CA PRO A 3 -20.04 -2.42 -10.21
C PRO A 3 -20.15 -3.69 -11.06
N GLY A 4 -19.02 -4.40 -11.24
CA GLY A 4 -18.93 -5.66 -11.98
C GLY A 4 -18.78 -5.53 -13.50
N SER A 5 -18.61 -4.32 -14.04
CA SER A 5 -18.26 -4.09 -15.46
C SER A 5 -16.82 -3.62 -15.56
N TYR A 6 -16.03 -4.21 -16.47
CA TYR A 6 -14.59 -3.98 -16.63
C TYR A 6 -14.20 -3.69 -18.09
N ASN A 7 -13.17 -2.86 -18.29
CA ASN A 7 -12.48 -2.60 -19.54
C ASN A 7 -11.55 -3.76 -19.78
N GLU A 8 -11.85 -4.52 -20.81
CA GLU A 8 -10.99 -5.61 -21.19
C GLU A 8 -9.61 -5.11 -21.65
N ASP A 9 -9.52 -3.94 -22.31
CA ASP A 9 -8.23 -3.42 -22.80
C ASP A 9 -7.29 -3.02 -21.67
N MET A 10 -7.85 -2.61 -20.54
CA MET A 10 -7.04 -2.19 -19.39
C MET A 10 -6.75 -3.36 -18.46
N PHE A 11 -7.62 -4.39 -18.42
CA PHE A 11 -7.21 -5.69 -17.86
C PHE A 11 -6.06 -6.29 -18.67
N LYS A 12 -6.06 -6.16 -20.00
CA LYS A 12 -4.91 -6.56 -20.84
C LYS A 12 -3.66 -5.71 -20.56
N GLY A 13 -3.82 -4.43 -20.24
CA GLY A 13 -2.72 -3.59 -19.75
C GLY A 13 -2.06 -4.17 -18.50
N LEU A 14 -2.87 -4.58 -17.51
CA LEU A 14 -2.37 -5.26 -16.33
C LEU A 14 -1.78 -6.65 -16.65
N ASP A 15 -2.39 -7.40 -17.57
CA ASP A 15 -1.84 -8.69 -18.02
C ASP A 15 -0.42 -8.51 -18.56
N PHE A 16 -0.20 -7.43 -19.33
CA PHE A 16 1.11 -7.04 -19.85
C PHE A 16 2.09 -6.73 -18.73
N VAL A 17 1.70 -5.91 -17.75
CA VAL A 17 2.53 -5.60 -16.56
C VAL A 17 2.98 -6.88 -15.85
N VAL A 18 2.05 -7.79 -15.55
CA VAL A 18 2.38 -9.07 -14.90
C VAL A 18 3.33 -9.89 -15.78
N SER A 19 3.09 -9.93 -17.09
CA SER A 19 3.94 -10.71 -18.01
C SER A 19 5.36 -10.15 -18.15
N GLU A 20 5.54 -8.83 -18.19
CA GLU A 20 6.85 -8.19 -18.28
C GLU A 20 7.57 -8.23 -16.94
N ALA A 21 6.88 -8.04 -15.82
CA ALA A 21 7.47 -8.24 -14.48
C ALA A 21 8.07 -9.64 -14.36
N LYS A 22 7.35 -10.67 -14.80
CA LYS A 22 7.83 -12.06 -14.85
C LYS A 22 9.10 -12.21 -15.69
N LYS A 23 9.09 -11.65 -16.89
CA LYS A 23 10.22 -11.70 -17.84
C LYS A 23 11.47 -11.01 -17.29
N HIS A 24 11.29 -9.98 -16.46
CA HIS A 24 12.37 -9.22 -15.85
C HIS A 24 12.70 -9.64 -14.41
N GLY A 25 12.07 -10.69 -13.87
CA GLY A 25 12.33 -11.19 -12.52
C GLY A 25 11.88 -10.24 -11.40
N ILE A 26 10.89 -9.39 -11.70
CA ILE A 26 10.28 -8.44 -10.76
C ILE A 26 9.02 -9.07 -10.17
N TYR A 27 8.83 -8.87 -8.88
CA TYR A 27 7.63 -9.32 -8.18
C TYR A 27 6.67 -8.15 -7.89
N LEU A 28 5.37 -8.44 -7.86
CA LEU A 28 4.33 -7.41 -7.75
C LEU A 28 3.55 -7.50 -6.43
N ILE A 29 3.34 -6.35 -5.79
CA ILE A 29 2.29 -6.18 -4.79
C ILE A 29 1.15 -5.42 -5.47
N LEU A 30 -0.06 -5.98 -5.46
CA LEU A 30 -1.22 -5.42 -6.18
C LEU A 30 -2.28 -4.93 -5.20
N SER A 31 -2.48 -3.61 -5.15
CA SER A 31 -3.54 -2.96 -4.36
C SER A 31 -4.91 -3.03 -5.03
N LEU A 32 -5.89 -3.57 -4.30
CA LEU A 32 -7.21 -3.88 -4.83
C LEU A 32 -8.18 -2.69 -4.81
N VAL A 33 -7.90 -1.65 -4.02
CA VAL A 33 -8.67 -0.40 -3.99
C VAL A 33 -7.88 0.70 -3.29
N ASN A 34 -8.17 1.96 -3.60
CA ASN A 34 -7.57 3.11 -2.92
C ASN A 34 -8.49 3.67 -1.83
N ASN A 35 -7.95 4.14 -0.71
CA ASN A 35 -8.69 4.96 0.25
C ASN A 35 -8.95 6.38 -0.29
N TRP A 36 -8.01 6.90 -1.08
CA TRP A 36 -8.08 8.25 -1.66
C TRP A 36 -8.91 8.31 -2.93
N GLU A 37 -9.24 9.52 -3.38
CA GLU A 37 -10.01 9.74 -4.61
C GLU A 37 -9.24 9.38 -5.88
N GLY A 38 -7.90 9.34 -5.79
CA GLY A 38 -7.03 8.87 -6.83
C GLY A 38 -7.52 7.51 -7.32
N PHE A 39 -7.79 7.44 -8.62
CA PHE A 39 -8.26 6.23 -9.25
C PHE A 39 -9.66 5.74 -8.79
N GLY A 40 -10.51 6.66 -8.35
CA GLY A 40 -11.88 6.39 -7.90
C GLY A 40 -11.95 6.02 -6.42
N GLY A 41 -11.21 4.99 -6.01
CA GLY A 41 -11.08 4.57 -4.61
C GLY A 41 -12.41 4.26 -3.90
N LYS A 42 -12.42 4.27 -2.57
CA LYS A 42 -13.61 3.99 -1.76
C LYS A 42 -14.79 4.92 -2.11
N LYS A 43 -14.50 6.19 -2.41
CA LYS A 43 -15.50 7.20 -2.80
C LYS A 43 -16.33 6.75 -4.01
N GLN A 44 -15.70 6.16 -5.03
CA GLN A 44 -16.40 5.70 -6.23
C GLN A 44 -17.37 4.53 -5.93
N TYR A 45 -17.02 3.62 -5.03
CA TYR A 45 -17.93 2.56 -4.58
C TYR A 45 -19.17 3.12 -3.90
N MET A 46 -18.98 4.14 -3.07
CA MET A 46 -20.07 4.82 -2.38
C MET A 46 -21.00 5.53 -3.37
N GLN A 47 -20.43 6.15 -4.42
CA GLN A 47 -21.22 6.73 -5.49
C GLN A 47 -22.06 5.68 -6.23
N TRP A 48 -21.47 4.53 -6.61
CA TRP A 48 -22.23 3.47 -7.28
C TRP A 48 -23.38 2.92 -6.44
N ALA A 49 -23.19 2.83 -5.12
CA ALA A 49 -24.26 2.42 -4.22
C ALA A 49 -25.37 3.48 -4.12
N ARG A 50 -25.02 4.77 -4.05
CA ARG A 50 -26.00 5.88 -4.06
C ARG A 50 -26.82 5.92 -5.34
N GLU A 51 -26.17 5.74 -6.50
CA GLU A 51 -26.84 5.68 -7.81
C GLU A 51 -27.83 4.51 -7.92
N ARG A 52 -27.65 3.47 -7.11
CA ARG A 52 -28.55 2.31 -7.00
C ARG A 52 -29.51 2.40 -5.80
N GLY A 53 -29.71 3.60 -5.27
CA GLY A 53 -30.73 3.90 -4.26
C GLY A 53 -30.30 3.66 -2.81
N GLN A 54 -29.01 3.44 -2.53
CA GLN A 54 -28.52 3.39 -1.14
C GLN A 54 -28.41 4.80 -0.56
N TYR A 55 -28.91 4.98 0.66
CA TYR A 55 -28.73 6.22 1.41
C TYR A 55 -27.47 6.13 2.28
N LEU A 56 -26.38 6.76 1.83
CA LEU A 56 -25.05 6.69 2.44
C LEU A 56 -24.55 8.11 2.76
N ASN A 57 -24.30 8.36 4.04
CA ASN A 57 -24.00 9.68 4.61
C ASN A 57 -22.52 10.05 4.50
N ASN A 58 -21.61 9.09 4.56
CA ASN A 58 -20.17 9.35 4.45
C ASN A 58 -19.43 8.23 3.69
N GLU A 59 -18.15 8.44 3.41
CA GLU A 59 -17.33 7.52 2.60
C GLU A 59 -16.85 6.29 3.37
N ASP A 60 -16.75 6.36 4.69
CA ASP A 60 -16.30 5.25 5.54
C ASP A 60 -17.38 4.17 5.71
N GLU A 61 -18.62 4.45 5.30
CA GLU A 61 -19.64 3.40 5.12
C GLU A 61 -19.23 2.36 4.07
N PHE A 62 -18.13 2.58 3.32
CA PHE A 62 -17.46 1.54 2.53
C PHE A 62 -17.09 0.30 3.38
N PHE A 63 -16.67 0.51 4.63
CA PHE A 63 -16.25 -0.58 5.51
C PHE A 63 -17.43 -1.36 6.12
N THR A 64 -18.64 -0.79 6.14
CA THR A 64 -19.78 -1.33 6.90
C THR A 64 -20.97 -1.70 6.03
N ASN A 65 -21.25 -0.97 4.95
CA ASN A 65 -22.39 -1.22 4.08
C ASN A 65 -22.23 -2.54 3.31
N SER A 66 -23.20 -3.45 3.45
CA SER A 66 -23.13 -4.79 2.86
C SER A 66 -23.08 -4.77 1.33
N ILE A 67 -23.84 -3.88 0.67
CA ILE A 67 -23.87 -3.77 -0.78
C ILE A 67 -22.52 -3.29 -1.32
N VAL A 68 -21.91 -2.31 -0.65
CA VAL A 68 -20.57 -1.82 -1.03
C VAL A 68 -19.51 -2.90 -0.81
N LYS A 69 -19.54 -3.62 0.31
CA LYS A 69 -18.66 -4.77 0.54
C LYS A 69 -18.83 -5.85 -0.52
N ASP A 70 -20.06 -6.11 -0.97
CA ASP A 70 -20.32 -7.09 -2.03
C ASP A 70 -19.78 -6.62 -3.40
N TYR A 71 -19.83 -5.32 -3.71
CA TYR A 71 -19.15 -4.78 -4.90
C TYR A 71 -17.65 -5.04 -4.85
N TYR A 72 -17.03 -4.78 -3.71
CA TYR A 72 -15.60 -4.98 -3.54
C TYR A 72 -15.22 -6.47 -3.56
N LYS A 73 -15.99 -7.35 -2.93
CA LYS A 73 -15.81 -8.82 -3.05
C LYS A 73 -15.93 -9.30 -4.50
N ASN A 74 -16.88 -8.76 -5.27
CA ASN A 74 -16.99 -9.07 -6.69
C ASN A 74 -15.77 -8.59 -7.48
N HIS A 75 -15.17 -7.46 -7.11
CA HIS A 75 -13.90 -6.99 -7.67
C HIS A 75 -12.75 -7.94 -7.36
N ILE A 76 -12.56 -8.32 -6.10
CA ILE A 76 -11.56 -9.31 -5.69
C ILE A 76 -11.73 -10.59 -6.51
N LYS A 77 -12.95 -11.12 -6.60
CA LYS A 77 -13.23 -12.34 -7.36
C LYS A 77 -12.88 -12.20 -8.84
N ALA A 78 -13.17 -11.06 -9.45
CA ALA A 78 -12.85 -10.82 -10.85
C ALA A 78 -11.33 -10.75 -11.09
N VAL A 79 -10.59 -10.02 -10.26
CA VAL A 79 -9.13 -9.88 -10.36
C VAL A 79 -8.42 -11.21 -10.12
N LEU A 80 -8.73 -11.91 -9.03
CA LEU A 80 -8.05 -13.17 -8.69
C LEU A 80 -8.28 -14.26 -9.75
N ASN A 81 -9.48 -14.33 -10.35
CA ASN A 81 -9.80 -15.32 -11.38
C ASN A 81 -9.52 -14.83 -12.81
N ARG A 82 -8.92 -13.64 -12.99
CA ARG A 82 -8.48 -13.17 -14.30
C ARG A 82 -7.43 -14.13 -14.84
N VAL A 83 -7.69 -14.71 -16.00
CA VAL A 83 -6.69 -15.44 -16.77
C VAL A 83 -5.93 -14.44 -17.62
N ASN A 84 -4.65 -14.27 -17.33
CA ASN A 84 -3.76 -13.38 -18.06
C ASN A 84 -3.75 -13.77 -19.54
N THR A 85 -4.09 -12.84 -20.43
CA THR A 85 -4.21 -13.12 -21.88
C THR A 85 -2.86 -13.40 -22.57
N ILE A 86 -1.74 -13.04 -21.94
CA ILE A 86 -0.39 -13.25 -22.46
C ILE A 86 0.21 -14.53 -21.90
N THR A 87 0.14 -14.75 -20.59
CA THR A 87 0.76 -15.92 -19.94
C THR A 87 -0.15 -17.15 -19.92
N GLY A 88 -1.46 -16.96 -20.06
CA GLY A 88 -2.46 -18.02 -19.93
C GLY A 88 -2.69 -18.51 -18.50
N VAL A 89 -2.11 -17.84 -17.50
CA VAL A 89 -2.18 -18.22 -16.08
C VAL A 89 -3.18 -17.32 -15.35
N ALA A 90 -3.99 -17.90 -14.48
CA ALA A 90 -4.87 -17.11 -13.60
C ALA A 90 -4.03 -16.34 -12.57
N TYR A 91 -4.38 -15.10 -12.26
CA TYR A 91 -3.60 -14.28 -11.33
C TYR A 91 -3.40 -14.93 -9.96
N LYS A 92 -4.42 -15.57 -9.41
CA LYS A 92 -4.33 -16.37 -8.17
C LYS A 92 -3.34 -17.54 -8.22
N ASP A 93 -2.87 -17.92 -9.41
CA ASP A 93 -1.93 -19.03 -9.65
C ASP A 93 -0.58 -18.54 -10.24
N ASP A 94 -0.40 -17.23 -10.47
CA ASP A 94 0.83 -16.66 -11.08
C ASP A 94 1.83 -16.19 -10.00
N PRO A 95 2.97 -16.88 -9.80
CA PRO A 95 3.93 -16.56 -8.74
C PRO A 95 4.68 -15.24 -8.96
N THR A 96 4.45 -14.54 -10.08
CA THR A 96 4.96 -13.18 -10.30
C THR A 96 4.30 -12.18 -9.36
N ILE A 97 3.05 -12.43 -8.98
CA ILE A 97 2.38 -11.68 -7.92
C ILE A 97 2.95 -12.19 -6.60
N PHE A 98 3.50 -11.30 -5.78
CA PHE A 98 4.03 -11.64 -4.47
C PHE A 98 2.96 -11.59 -3.40
N ALA A 99 2.15 -10.51 -3.42
CA ALA A 99 1.10 -10.30 -2.45
C ALA A 99 -0.08 -9.53 -3.04
N TRP A 100 -1.25 -9.76 -2.45
CA TRP A 100 -2.40 -8.87 -2.57
C TRP A 100 -2.37 -7.84 -1.44
N GLU A 101 -2.76 -6.61 -1.77
CA GLU A 101 -3.01 -5.55 -0.81
C GLU A 101 -4.52 -5.24 -0.79
N LEU A 102 -5.12 -5.25 0.41
CA LEU A 102 -6.55 -5.00 0.55
C LEU A 102 -6.92 -3.59 0.10
N MET A 103 -6.31 -2.57 0.67
CA MET A 103 -6.59 -1.19 0.31
C MET A 103 -5.37 -0.32 0.57
N ASN A 104 -5.01 0.53 -0.39
CA ASN A 104 -4.00 1.55 -0.16
C ASN A 104 -4.48 2.56 0.90
N GLU A 105 -3.70 2.69 1.98
CA GLU A 105 -3.86 3.66 3.08
C GLU A 105 -5.28 3.76 3.67
N PRO A 106 -5.87 2.65 4.18
CA PRO A 106 -7.24 2.66 4.66
C PRO A 106 -7.38 3.60 5.86
N ARG A 107 -8.34 4.52 5.81
CA ARG A 107 -8.68 5.42 6.93
C ARG A 107 -10.19 5.43 7.17
N CYS A 108 -10.59 5.45 8.44
CA CYS A 108 -11.98 5.53 8.89
C CYS A 108 -12.12 6.67 9.91
N GLN A 109 -12.36 7.87 9.41
CA GLN A 109 -12.41 9.10 10.23
C GLN A 109 -13.73 9.23 11.02
N SER A 110 -14.80 8.60 10.54
CA SER A 110 -16.10 8.59 11.22
C SER A 110 -16.13 7.72 12.50
N ASP A 111 -15.16 6.82 12.67
CA ASP A 111 -15.07 5.95 13.86
C ASP A 111 -13.61 5.65 14.21
N LEU A 112 -13.08 6.39 15.18
CA LEU A 112 -11.69 6.25 15.67
C LEU A 112 -11.49 5.07 16.61
N SER A 113 -12.54 4.31 16.97
CA SER A 113 -12.36 3.08 17.77
C SER A 113 -11.59 1.99 17.01
N GLY A 114 -11.49 2.11 15.69
CA GLY A 114 -10.86 1.13 14.81
C GLY A 114 -11.74 -0.08 14.47
N LYS A 115 -12.95 -0.15 15.04
CA LYS A 115 -13.84 -1.30 14.87
C LYS A 115 -14.27 -1.54 13.42
N PRO A 116 -14.69 -0.53 12.63
CA PRO A 116 -15.12 -0.77 11.25
C PRO A 116 -14.02 -1.38 10.38
N ILE A 117 -12.79 -0.86 10.47
CA ILE A 117 -11.64 -1.41 9.74
C ILE A 117 -11.29 -2.82 10.25
N GLN A 118 -11.30 -3.05 11.58
CA GLN A 118 -11.02 -4.36 12.14
C GLN A 118 -12.00 -5.44 11.60
N ASP A 119 -13.29 -5.15 11.63
CA ASP A 119 -14.33 -6.08 11.16
C ASP A 119 -14.23 -6.28 9.64
N TRP A 120 -13.97 -5.20 8.89
CA TRP A 120 -13.80 -5.25 7.43
C TRP A 120 -12.58 -6.06 7.01
N VAL A 121 -11.40 -5.85 7.61
CA VAL A 121 -10.19 -6.61 7.31
C VAL A 121 -10.42 -8.10 7.62
N ALA A 122 -11.07 -8.44 8.74
CA ALA A 122 -11.34 -9.83 9.09
C ALA A 122 -12.26 -10.52 8.07
N GLU A 123 -13.31 -9.83 7.62
CA GLU A 123 -14.25 -10.36 6.63
C GLU A 123 -13.62 -10.51 5.25
N ILE A 124 -12.97 -9.46 4.75
CA ILE A 124 -12.43 -9.45 3.39
C ILE A 124 -11.22 -10.36 3.26
N SER A 125 -10.30 -10.35 4.22
CA SER A 125 -9.12 -11.22 4.17
C SER A 125 -9.51 -12.71 4.17
N ALA A 126 -10.50 -13.10 4.96
CA ALA A 126 -11.06 -14.45 4.95
C ALA A 126 -11.71 -14.80 3.61
N TYR A 127 -12.46 -13.85 3.01
CA TYR A 127 -13.06 -14.04 1.68
C TYR A 127 -12.00 -14.23 0.60
N LEU A 128 -10.97 -13.36 0.55
CA LEU A 128 -9.87 -13.45 -0.40
C LEU A 128 -9.12 -14.78 -0.26
N LYS A 129 -8.70 -15.12 0.97
CA LYS A 129 -7.97 -16.38 1.25
C LYS A 129 -8.79 -17.64 1.01
N SER A 130 -10.12 -17.55 0.96
CA SER A 130 -10.98 -18.67 0.56
C SER A 130 -10.83 -19.03 -0.93
N MET A 131 -10.45 -18.05 -1.76
CA MET A 131 -10.26 -18.20 -3.20
C MET A 131 -8.80 -18.40 -3.58
N ASP A 132 -7.87 -17.70 -2.93
CA ASP A 132 -6.44 -17.76 -3.17
C ASP A 132 -5.69 -18.15 -1.90
N LYS A 133 -5.06 -19.33 -1.92
CA LYS A 133 -4.25 -19.87 -0.82
C LYS A 133 -2.75 -19.84 -1.12
N ASN A 134 -2.37 -19.32 -2.29
CA ASN A 134 -1.00 -19.31 -2.80
C ASN A 134 -0.29 -18.02 -2.38
N HIS A 135 -0.92 -16.86 -2.64
CA HIS A 135 -0.29 -15.55 -2.45
C HIS A 135 -0.34 -15.06 -1.02
N LEU A 136 0.65 -14.23 -0.67
CA LEU A 136 0.63 -13.46 0.56
C LEU A 136 -0.47 -12.39 0.51
N LEU A 137 -0.90 -11.94 1.68
CA LEU A 137 -1.89 -10.89 1.83
C LEU A 137 -1.42 -9.90 2.89
N GLU A 138 -1.44 -8.63 2.57
CA GLU A 138 -1.34 -7.56 3.56
C GLU A 138 -2.52 -6.56 3.42
N ILE A 139 -2.54 -5.52 4.25
CA ILE A 139 -3.70 -4.64 4.41
C ILE A 139 -3.58 -3.36 3.57
N GLY A 140 -2.37 -2.81 3.43
CA GLY A 140 -2.02 -1.51 2.84
C GLY A 140 -1.95 -0.39 3.88
N MET A 141 -1.58 -0.72 5.12
CA MET A 141 -1.63 0.24 6.23
C MET A 141 -0.44 1.19 6.25
N GLU A 142 -0.72 2.45 6.53
CA GLU A 142 0.31 3.45 6.82
C GLU A 142 1.05 3.17 8.14
N GLY A 143 0.39 2.49 9.10
CA GLY A 143 0.98 2.05 10.37
C GLY A 143 0.40 2.69 11.63
N PHE A 144 -0.63 3.53 11.54
CA PHE A 144 -1.17 4.21 12.74
C PHE A 144 -1.62 3.23 13.83
N TYR A 145 -1.19 3.50 15.06
CA TYR A 145 -1.64 2.79 16.25
C TYR A 145 -3.02 3.27 16.70
N GLY A 146 -3.83 2.34 17.21
CA GLY A 146 -5.19 2.59 17.69
C GLY A 146 -5.41 2.13 19.14
N GLU A 147 -6.66 1.83 19.46
CA GLU A 147 -7.15 1.62 20.83
C GLU A 147 -6.74 0.29 21.48
N SER A 148 -6.24 -0.71 20.74
CA SER A 148 -5.85 -2.00 21.34
C SER A 148 -4.61 -1.92 22.21
N MET A 149 -3.76 -0.92 21.99
CA MET A 149 -2.58 -0.58 22.80
C MET A 149 -2.41 0.94 22.86
N PRO A 150 -3.25 1.66 23.63
CA PRO A 150 -3.32 3.12 23.61
C PRO A 150 -1.99 3.82 23.91
N GLU A 151 -1.11 3.20 24.71
CA GLU A 151 0.21 3.72 25.03
C GLU A 151 1.13 3.86 23.80
N LYS A 152 0.83 3.16 22.70
CA LYS A 152 1.59 3.23 21.46
C LYS A 152 1.18 4.38 20.56
N LYS A 153 0.02 4.99 20.81
CA LYS A 153 -0.44 6.18 20.08
C LYS A 153 0.52 7.37 20.23
N GLN A 154 1.39 7.37 21.25
CA GLN A 154 2.50 8.34 21.37
C GLN A 154 3.53 8.27 20.22
N ASN A 155 3.49 7.23 19.39
CA ASN A 155 4.32 7.10 18.19
C ASN A 155 3.63 7.70 16.96
N ASN A 156 2.32 7.93 16.99
CA ASN A 156 1.59 8.58 15.89
C ASN A 156 2.04 10.04 15.74
N PRO A 157 1.87 10.66 14.55
CA PRO A 157 2.18 12.07 14.29
C PRO A 157 1.27 13.08 15.01
N GLY A 158 0.58 12.68 16.09
CA GLY A 158 -0.31 13.54 16.88
C GLY A 158 -1.80 13.42 16.53
N TYR A 159 -2.17 12.50 15.64
CA TYR A 159 -3.56 12.23 15.28
C TYR A 159 -3.79 10.73 15.02
N GLU A 160 -5.06 10.36 14.85
CA GLU A 160 -5.53 9.00 14.62
C GLU A 160 -6.35 8.95 13.33
N VAL A 161 -6.45 7.77 12.71
CA VAL A 161 -7.11 7.61 11.41
C VAL A 161 -8.13 6.46 11.37
N GLY A 162 -8.50 5.93 12.54
CA GLY A 162 -9.45 4.82 12.65
C GLY A 162 -8.89 3.45 12.26
N THR A 163 -7.56 3.32 12.18
CA THR A 163 -6.87 2.03 12.08
C THR A 163 -6.19 1.66 13.40
N ASP A 164 -5.81 0.40 13.54
CA ASP A 164 -5.00 -0.09 14.63
C ASP A 164 -3.96 -1.10 14.13
N PHE A 165 -2.72 -0.66 13.98
CA PHE A 165 -1.62 -1.49 13.48
C PHE A 165 -1.50 -2.84 14.19
N ILE A 166 -1.75 -2.91 15.51
CA ILE A 166 -1.61 -4.16 16.26
C ILE A 166 -2.84 -5.05 16.05
N ALA A 167 -4.05 -4.52 16.24
CA ALA A 167 -5.26 -5.34 16.15
C ALA A 167 -5.52 -5.82 14.71
N ASN A 168 -5.36 -4.93 13.73
CA ASN A 168 -5.63 -5.24 12.33
C ASN A 168 -4.65 -6.32 11.83
N ASN A 169 -3.35 -6.15 12.10
CA ASN A 169 -2.34 -7.13 11.71
C ASN A 169 -2.31 -8.40 12.59
N ARG A 170 -3.11 -8.53 13.65
CA ARG A 170 -3.27 -9.82 14.38
C ARG A 170 -4.18 -10.79 13.64
N ILE A 171 -4.95 -10.33 12.65
CA ILE A 171 -5.83 -11.18 11.86
C ILE A 171 -4.99 -12.29 11.20
N PRO A 172 -5.35 -13.59 11.35
CA PRO A 172 -4.52 -14.70 10.89
C PRO A 172 -4.26 -14.74 9.38
N GLN A 173 -5.19 -14.19 8.59
CA GLN A 173 -5.12 -14.17 7.13
C GLN A 173 -4.13 -13.13 6.58
N VAL A 174 -3.70 -12.17 7.39
CA VAL A 174 -2.69 -11.16 7.04
C VAL A 174 -1.31 -11.78 7.26
N ASP A 175 -0.44 -11.80 6.25
CA ASP A 175 0.83 -12.54 6.32
C ASP A 175 2.01 -11.67 6.75
N PHE A 176 1.99 -10.38 6.42
CA PHE A 176 3.03 -9.43 6.79
C PHE A 176 2.43 -8.04 7.04
N THR A 177 3.22 -7.16 7.65
CA THR A 177 2.81 -5.81 8.03
C THR A 177 3.47 -4.78 7.12
N THR A 178 2.75 -3.68 6.92
CA THR A 178 3.18 -2.53 6.13
C THR A 178 3.19 -1.26 6.98
N ILE A 179 4.11 -0.36 6.67
CA ILE A 179 4.13 1.02 7.16
C ILE A 179 4.53 1.97 6.04
N HIS A 180 3.96 3.17 6.06
CA HIS A 180 4.28 4.26 5.15
C HIS A 180 5.03 5.36 5.92
N LEU A 181 5.70 6.26 5.21
CA LEU A 181 6.53 7.32 5.80
C LEU A 181 6.54 8.60 4.94
N TYR A 182 5.74 9.58 5.37
CA TYR A 182 5.69 10.93 4.77
C TYR A 182 5.83 12.02 5.84
N PRO A 183 7.01 12.16 6.49
CA PRO A 183 7.21 13.11 7.58
C PRO A 183 7.04 14.58 7.17
N ASP A 184 7.32 14.90 5.90
CA ASP A 184 7.09 16.21 5.30
C ASP A 184 5.59 16.59 5.26
N GLN A 185 4.70 15.58 5.23
CA GLN A 185 3.25 15.78 5.31
C GLN A 185 2.75 15.67 6.76
N TRP A 186 3.16 14.63 7.48
CA TRP A 186 2.59 14.27 8.78
C TRP A 186 3.05 15.16 9.93
N VAL A 187 4.29 15.67 9.86
CA VAL A 187 4.89 16.54 10.88
C VAL A 187 5.49 17.80 10.24
N SER A 188 4.78 18.35 9.25
CA SER A 188 5.19 19.46 8.37
C SER A 188 5.64 20.75 9.07
N GLY A 189 5.22 20.97 10.32
CA GLY A 189 5.66 22.11 11.15
C GLY A 189 7.03 21.91 11.84
N SER A 190 7.66 20.74 11.68
CA SER A 190 8.91 20.37 12.35
C SER A 190 10.12 20.62 11.46
N ASN A 191 11.28 20.87 12.08
CA ASN A 191 12.57 20.95 11.36
C ASN A 191 13.06 19.55 10.93
N ASP A 192 14.10 19.52 10.08
CA ASP A 192 14.65 18.26 9.55
C ASP A 192 15.13 17.29 10.64
N GLU A 193 15.68 17.80 11.75
CA GLU A 193 16.14 16.98 12.88
C GLU A 193 14.97 16.24 13.53
N ALA A 194 13.90 16.95 13.87
CA ALA A 194 12.68 16.37 14.45
C ALA A 194 11.96 15.42 13.46
N GLN A 195 11.99 15.70 12.15
CA GLN A 195 11.46 14.78 11.14
C GLN A 195 12.27 13.46 11.12
N ASN A 196 13.60 13.54 11.19
CA ASN A 196 14.45 12.35 11.24
C ASN A 196 14.23 11.56 12.53
N GLU A 197 14.12 12.23 13.68
CA GLU A 197 13.80 11.58 14.96
C GLU A 197 12.44 10.86 14.90
N PHE A 198 11.43 11.49 14.28
CA PHE A 198 10.13 10.86 14.06
C PHE A 198 10.25 9.60 13.20
N VAL A 199 10.94 9.66 12.06
CA VAL A 199 11.16 8.51 11.16
C VAL A 199 11.82 7.36 11.91
N GLU A 200 12.85 7.66 12.70
CA GLU A 200 13.58 6.66 13.46
C GLU A 200 12.73 6.00 14.55
N LYS A 201 11.96 6.81 15.29
CA LYS A 201 11.03 6.32 16.30
C LYS A 201 9.91 5.47 15.67
N TRP A 202 9.37 5.93 14.53
CA TRP A 202 8.32 5.25 13.78
C TRP A 202 8.78 3.86 13.33
N ILE A 203 9.88 3.78 12.59
CA ILE A 203 10.42 2.50 12.11
C ILE A 203 10.73 1.57 13.29
N GLN A 204 11.39 2.08 14.33
CA GLN A 204 11.81 1.24 15.46
C GLN A 204 10.62 0.68 16.25
N ALA A 205 9.56 1.46 16.46
CA ALA A 205 8.34 0.99 17.12
C ALA A 205 7.69 -0.16 16.34
N HIS A 206 7.52 0.01 15.03
CA HIS A 206 6.91 -1.00 14.16
C HIS A 206 7.77 -2.26 14.01
N ILE A 207 9.10 -2.13 14.00
CA ILE A 207 10.03 -3.26 14.08
C ILE A 207 9.79 -4.06 15.36
N ASN A 208 9.74 -3.38 16.51
CA ASN A 208 9.57 -4.04 17.79
C ASN A 208 8.26 -4.82 17.84
N ASP A 209 7.20 -4.25 17.31
CA ASP A 209 5.86 -4.84 17.37
C ASP A 209 5.65 -5.96 16.37
N SER A 210 6.15 -5.79 15.15
CA SER A 210 6.16 -6.85 14.13
C SER A 210 6.94 -8.06 14.62
N LYS A 211 8.07 -7.84 15.32
CA LYS A 211 8.88 -8.91 15.91
C LYS A 211 8.24 -9.59 17.11
N SER A 212 7.84 -8.80 18.12
CA SER A 212 7.56 -9.32 19.46
C SER A 212 6.09 -9.65 19.69
N ILE A 213 5.18 -8.93 19.04
CA ILE A 213 3.74 -9.07 19.24
C ILE A 213 3.10 -9.84 18.09
N LEU A 214 3.34 -9.38 16.86
CA LEU A 214 2.67 -9.89 15.67
C LEU A 214 3.37 -11.15 15.13
N LYS A 215 4.69 -11.24 15.30
CA LYS A 215 5.55 -12.29 14.73
C LYS A 215 5.39 -12.41 13.21
N LYS A 216 5.30 -11.26 12.55
CA LYS A 216 5.11 -11.11 11.10
C LYS A 216 6.23 -10.25 10.52
N PRO A 217 6.65 -10.47 9.26
CA PRO A 217 7.58 -9.58 8.59
C PRO A 217 7.02 -8.16 8.49
N LEU A 218 7.91 -7.16 8.41
CA LEU A 218 7.59 -5.75 8.23
C LEU A 218 8.19 -5.25 6.92
N VAL A 219 7.37 -4.62 6.08
CA VAL A 219 7.80 -3.91 4.88
C VAL A 219 7.52 -2.42 5.05
N VAL A 220 8.51 -1.58 4.75
CA VAL A 220 8.26 -0.14 4.57
C VAL A 220 7.76 0.01 3.13
N SER A 221 6.44 0.00 2.92
CA SER A 221 5.85 -0.12 1.58
C SER A 221 5.74 1.21 0.84
N GLU A 222 5.84 2.33 1.55
CA GLU A 222 5.96 3.64 0.92
C GLU A 222 6.82 4.59 1.76
N PHE A 223 7.68 5.35 1.08
CA PHE A 223 8.37 6.50 1.64
C PHE A 223 8.88 7.39 0.51
N GLY A 224 8.95 8.70 0.74
CA GLY A 224 9.41 9.63 -0.29
C GLY A 224 9.89 10.97 0.28
N LYS A 225 10.65 11.72 -0.52
CA LYS A 225 10.98 13.13 -0.23
C LYS A 225 10.53 13.99 -1.40
N SER A 226 9.53 14.83 -1.15
CA SER A 226 8.90 15.62 -2.21
C SER A 226 9.79 16.75 -2.70
N SER A 227 9.87 16.90 -4.03
CA SER A 227 10.46 18.06 -4.71
C SER A 227 9.70 19.36 -4.42
N ARG A 228 8.47 19.25 -3.92
CA ARG A 228 7.61 20.37 -3.50
C ARG A 228 7.88 20.83 -2.08
N SER A 229 8.65 20.08 -1.28
CA SER A 229 9.02 20.49 0.07
C SER A 229 10.01 21.66 0.05
N SER A 230 9.86 22.58 1.00
CA SER A 230 10.83 23.66 1.19
C SER A 230 12.23 23.09 1.47
N GLY A 231 13.26 23.63 0.81
CA GLY A 231 14.65 23.17 0.97
C GLY A 231 14.97 21.84 0.28
N TYR A 232 14.10 21.36 -0.62
CA TYR A 232 14.37 20.16 -1.40
C TYR A 232 15.66 20.28 -2.23
N THR A 233 16.43 19.21 -2.19
CA THR A 233 17.59 18.92 -3.06
C THR A 233 17.63 17.41 -3.29
N VAL A 234 18.25 16.97 -4.38
CA VAL A 234 18.46 15.52 -4.61
C VAL A 234 19.27 14.92 -3.47
N GLU A 235 20.25 15.65 -2.93
CA GLU A 235 21.02 15.21 -1.77
C GLU A 235 20.17 15.05 -0.51
N ALA A 236 19.12 15.86 -0.32
CA ALA A 236 18.17 15.69 0.78
C ALA A 236 17.33 14.41 0.62
N ARG A 237 16.88 14.11 -0.60
CA ARG A 237 16.21 12.85 -0.92
C ARG A 237 17.13 11.65 -0.68
N ASP A 238 18.36 11.70 -1.18
CA ASP A 238 19.34 10.62 -1.06
C ASP A 238 19.71 10.34 0.41
N ARG A 239 19.89 11.39 1.23
CA ARG A 239 20.11 11.22 2.68
C ARG A 239 18.92 10.56 3.37
N TYR A 240 17.69 10.96 3.01
CA TYR A 240 16.47 10.38 3.56
C TYR A 240 16.29 8.92 3.16
N PHE A 241 16.54 8.58 1.89
CA PHE A 241 16.49 7.20 1.39
C PHE A 241 17.56 6.35 2.08
N GLY A 242 18.79 6.86 2.17
CA GLY A 242 19.88 6.21 2.88
C GLY A 242 19.56 5.93 4.36
N LEU A 243 18.86 6.82 5.05
CA LEU A 243 18.40 6.59 6.43
C LEU A 243 17.51 5.35 6.52
N ILE A 244 16.46 5.28 5.68
CA ILE A 244 15.47 4.20 5.69
C ILE A 244 16.10 2.88 5.26
N PHE A 245 16.84 2.86 4.16
CA PHE A 245 17.51 1.66 3.67
C PHE A 245 18.50 1.10 4.70
N ASN A 246 19.31 1.96 5.36
CA ASN A 246 20.23 1.51 6.38
C ASN A 246 19.52 0.92 7.61
N ARG A 247 18.36 1.48 8.00
CA ARG A 247 17.54 0.94 9.10
C ARG A 247 16.94 -0.42 8.76
N VAL A 248 16.32 -0.55 7.59
CA VAL A 248 15.74 -1.81 7.11
C VAL A 248 16.83 -2.88 6.93
N TYR A 249 17.94 -2.53 6.27
CA TYR A 249 19.09 -3.45 6.12
C TYR A 249 19.69 -3.84 7.47
N GLY A 250 19.91 -2.88 8.37
CA GLY A 250 20.45 -3.14 9.70
C GLY A 250 19.55 -4.04 10.55
N CYS A 251 18.23 -3.91 10.40
CA CYS A 251 17.23 -4.79 10.99
C CYS A 251 17.31 -6.21 10.41
N ALA A 252 17.25 -6.35 9.08
CA ALA A 252 17.32 -7.64 8.39
C ALA A 252 18.64 -8.39 8.67
N ARG A 253 19.78 -7.70 8.62
CA ARG A 253 21.11 -8.27 8.93
C ARG A 253 21.20 -8.86 10.33
N ARG A 254 20.44 -8.31 11.29
CA ARG A 254 20.34 -8.82 12.68
C ARG A 254 19.21 -9.84 12.85
N ARG A 255 18.69 -10.40 11.75
CA ARG A 255 17.54 -11.32 11.72
C ARG A 255 16.31 -10.72 12.42
N GLY A 256 16.12 -9.41 12.27
CA GLY A 256 14.88 -8.71 12.63
C GLY A 256 13.75 -9.01 11.63
N PRO A 257 12.54 -8.47 11.86
CA PRO A 257 11.37 -8.75 11.03
C PRO A 257 11.38 -8.01 9.68
N CYS A 258 12.33 -7.12 9.41
CA CYS A 258 12.29 -6.27 8.22
C CYS A 258 12.50 -7.09 6.94
N GLY A 259 11.49 -7.08 6.07
CA GLY A 259 11.45 -7.81 4.80
C GLY A 259 11.78 -6.97 3.57
N GLY A 260 11.67 -5.64 3.65
CA GLY A 260 11.98 -4.76 2.51
C GLY A 260 11.60 -3.30 2.73
N ALA A 261 11.96 -2.47 1.74
CA ALA A 261 11.60 -1.06 1.67
C ALA A 261 11.32 -0.68 0.20
N LEU A 262 10.18 -0.05 -0.05
CA LEU A 262 9.71 0.40 -1.36
C LEU A 262 9.48 1.91 -1.29
N PHE A 263 10.17 2.66 -2.15
CA PHE A 263 10.00 4.11 -2.18
C PHE A 263 8.88 4.49 -3.14
N TRP A 264 8.23 5.60 -2.84
CA TRP A 264 7.27 6.27 -3.70
C TRP A 264 7.98 7.44 -4.39
N GLN A 265 8.04 7.52 -5.73
CA GLN A 265 7.65 6.52 -6.73
C GLN A 265 8.60 6.53 -7.93
N VAL A 266 8.66 5.43 -8.69
CA VAL A 266 9.38 5.39 -9.96
C VAL A 266 8.49 5.97 -11.06
N MET A 267 9.06 6.82 -11.91
CA MET A 267 8.39 7.27 -13.14
C MET A 267 9.31 7.10 -14.34
N ALA A 268 8.72 6.85 -15.51
CA ALA A 268 9.45 6.85 -16.77
C ALA A 268 9.62 8.27 -17.32
N GLU A 269 10.62 8.46 -18.18
CA GLU A 269 10.80 9.71 -18.93
C GLU A 269 9.55 10.07 -19.75
N GLY A 270 9.17 11.35 -19.78
CA GLY A 270 7.99 11.83 -20.52
C GLY A 270 6.65 11.69 -19.78
N MET A 271 6.67 11.28 -18.51
CA MET A 271 5.47 11.17 -17.66
C MET A 271 5.25 12.37 -16.73
N GLU A 272 5.88 13.52 -16.96
CA GLU A 272 5.93 14.64 -16.01
C GLU A 272 4.54 15.17 -15.59
N ASN A 273 3.53 14.99 -16.45
CA ASN A 273 2.14 15.36 -16.16
C ASN A 273 1.49 14.55 -15.03
N TRP A 274 2.10 13.44 -14.62
CA TRP A 274 1.64 12.58 -13.53
C TRP A 274 2.45 12.79 -12.23
N SER A 275 3.39 13.74 -12.23
CA SER A 275 4.23 14.04 -11.06
C SER A 275 3.40 14.53 -9.87
N ASP A 276 3.65 13.95 -8.71
CA ASP A 276 3.16 14.40 -7.40
C ASP A 276 4.25 15.04 -6.54
N GLY A 277 5.48 15.10 -7.05
CA GLY A 277 6.68 15.62 -6.42
C GLY A 277 7.57 14.53 -5.80
N TYR A 278 7.10 13.29 -5.70
CA TYR A 278 7.87 12.18 -5.14
C TYR A 278 8.60 11.35 -6.20
N GLU A 279 8.38 11.66 -7.48
CA GLU A 279 8.93 10.91 -8.60
C GLU A 279 10.45 10.81 -8.59
N VAL A 280 10.94 9.61 -8.91
CA VAL A 280 12.32 9.31 -9.25
C VAL A 280 12.32 8.74 -10.66
N VAL A 281 12.76 9.55 -11.62
CA VAL A 281 13.10 9.06 -12.96
C VAL A 281 14.50 8.47 -12.89
N LEU A 282 14.61 7.15 -12.96
CA LEU A 282 15.85 6.42 -12.64
C LEU A 282 17.01 6.83 -13.54
N GLU A 283 16.74 7.04 -14.83
CA GLU A 283 17.69 7.49 -15.85
C GLU A 283 18.24 8.89 -15.58
N GLN A 284 17.48 9.71 -14.85
CA GLN A 284 17.82 11.10 -14.52
C GLN A 284 18.31 11.27 -13.07
N SER A 285 18.27 10.20 -12.26
CA SER A 285 18.56 10.23 -10.82
C SER A 285 19.67 9.23 -10.42
N PRO A 286 20.89 9.32 -11.00
CA PRO A 286 21.92 8.29 -10.83
C PRO A 286 22.41 8.15 -9.38
N THR A 287 22.41 9.23 -8.58
CA THR A 287 22.82 9.18 -7.16
C THR A 287 21.78 8.48 -6.29
N THR A 288 20.49 8.79 -6.51
CA THR A 288 19.38 8.06 -5.88
C THR A 288 19.43 6.59 -6.28
N PHE A 289 19.69 6.29 -7.57
CA PHE A 289 19.84 4.91 -8.05
C PHE A 289 20.97 4.16 -7.34
N SER A 290 22.13 4.79 -7.16
CA SER A 290 23.26 4.20 -6.45
C SER A 290 22.98 3.90 -4.97
N SER A 291 22.06 4.64 -4.35
CA SER A 291 21.64 4.41 -2.96
C SER A 291 20.85 3.11 -2.79
N PHE A 292 20.32 2.53 -3.88
CA PHE A 292 19.62 1.24 -3.87
C PHE A 292 20.57 0.03 -3.84
N LEU A 293 21.87 0.21 -4.12
CA LEU A 293 22.82 -0.90 -4.36
C LEU A 293 23.86 -1.07 -3.23
N PRO A 294 23.53 -1.67 -2.07
CA PRO A 294 24.49 -2.45 -1.28
C PRO A 294 24.77 -3.82 -1.94
N PRO A 295 25.85 -4.54 -1.58
CA PRO A 295 26.53 -5.48 -2.48
C PRO A 295 25.86 -6.85 -2.75
N ILE A 296 24.60 -7.08 -2.41
CA ILE A 296 24.02 -8.44 -2.46
C ILE A 296 22.57 -8.42 -2.95
N ASP A 297 22.33 -9.23 -3.99
CA ASP A 297 21.07 -9.77 -4.53
C ASP A 297 19.79 -9.23 -3.88
N GLN A 298 19.27 -8.15 -4.43
CA GLN A 298 17.95 -7.63 -4.09
C GLN A 298 16.93 -8.07 -5.14
N PHE A 299 15.78 -8.53 -4.67
CA PHE A 299 14.58 -8.63 -5.48
C PHE A 299 13.96 -7.24 -5.59
N LEU A 300 13.82 -6.73 -6.80
CA LEU A 300 13.04 -5.53 -7.04
C LEU A 300 11.55 -5.92 -6.91
N MET A 301 10.89 -5.35 -5.92
CA MET A 301 9.43 -5.40 -5.80
C MET A 301 8.89 -4.04 -6.24
N VAL A 302 7.85 -4.06 -7.07
CA VAL A 302 7.10 -2.86 -7.43
C VAL A 302 5.72 -2.98 -6.79
N SER A 303 5.38 -2.02 -5.94
CA SER A 303 4.01 -1.86 -5.46
C SER A 303 3.26 -0.99 -6.46
N PHE A 304 2.13 -1.49 -6.96
CA PHE A 304 1.16 -0.65 -7.66
C PHE A 304 0.12 -0.20 -6.62
N ALA A 305 0.35 0.96 -5.99
CA ALA A 305 -0.59 1.56 -5.05
C ALA A 305 -1.78 2.25 -5.75
N GLU A 306 -1.69 2.39 -7.08
CA GLU A 306 -2.75 2.97 -7.91
C GLU A 306 -3.83 1.91 -8.15
N GLY A 307 -4.84 1.92 -7.28
CA GLY A 307 -5.93 0.93 -7.25
C GLY A 307 -6.46 0.56 -8.64
N LEU A 308 -6.64 -0.74 -8.84
CA LEU A 308 -7.03 -1.44 -10.08
C LEU A 308 -8.38 -1.04 -10.71
N LEU A 309 -8.99 0.08 -10.34
CA LEU A 309 -10.44 0.33 -10.52
C LEU A 309 -10.89 1.36 -11.56
N PRO A 310 -10.21 2.47 -11.85
CA PRO A 310 -10.74 3.45 -12.81
C PRO A 310 -10.23 3.18 -14.23
N GLU A 311 -9.15 2.44 -14.33
CA GLU A 311 -8.40 2.25 -15.55
C GLU A 311 -8.86 0.94 -16.17
N ILE A 312 -9.14 -0.09 -15.37
CA ILE A 312 -9.73 -1.37 -15.78
C ILE A 312 -11.25 -1.30 -16.08
N VAL A 313 -11.87 -0.16 -16.45
CA VAL A 313 -13.34 -0.08 -16.77
C VAL A 313 -13.68 0.69 -18.07
N SER A 314 -14.43 0.04 -18.98
CA SER A 314 -14.47 0.38 -20.43
C SER A 314 -15.00 1.78 -20.69
N LYS A 315 -14.29 2.54 -21.54
CA LYS A 315 -14.88 3.65 -22.28
C LYS A 315 -15.56 3.05 -23.52
N GLU A 316 -16.89 3.11 -23.56
CA GLU A 316 -17.57 3.24 -24.86
C GLU A 316 -17.23 4.59 -25.47
#